data_AF-A0A7C4NQN1-F1
#
_entry.id   AF-A0A7C4NQN1-F1
#
_cell.length_a   1.000
_cell.length_b   1.000
_cell.length_c   1.000
_cell.angle_alpha   90.00
_cell.angle_beta   90.00
_cell.angle_gamma   90.00
#
_symmetry.space_group_name_H-M   'P 1'
#
loop_
_entity.id
_entity.type
_entity.pdbx_description
1 polymer ?
#
loop_
_entity_poly.entity_id
_entity_poly.type
_entity_poly.pdbx_seq_one_letter_code
_entity_poly.pdbx_strand_id
1 'polypeptide(L)'
;MSLKLTKEGAYGYISVLISKSPNLALLLDIIESSEPIDVQTAISRGILGSEYSLLIQAKSIDSIDEIVYNSYKHLIEDLLKFMPKPYNYFVDHFVEIFDLDKVISMIFMMEKQKLKVKYIVSQIGPLMEYIVYSKRASGALSSYTNCLSISKERPILDVIKCLMKVYVDRVVNTLYLVSELEPIENSLKIFYLFSLLRFYRYVLNYKMLRITYNIELKDFAKEIGVPISIISLAIEKTDKIYEYIKKDRSYALIYELKSIYEQLKLLLYSPYSFIDRLTYLLIHKFYESMLIRYLTMHRYAWR
;
A
#
# COMPACT_ATOMS: atom_id res chain seq x y z
N MET A 1 17.41 25.68 9.38
CA MET A 1 18.22 24.56 8.86
C MET A 1 17.41 23.27 9.04
N SER A 2 17.09 22.53 7.97
CA SER A 2 16.49 21.19 8.13
C SER A 2 17.60 20.21 8.53
N LEU A 3 17.43 19.52 9.65
CA LEU A 3 18.42 18.59 10.18
C LEU A 3 18.36 17.29 9.38
N LYS A 4 19.13 17.23 8.29
CA LYS A 4 19.26 16.03 7.45
C LYS A 4 20.30 15.10 8.07
N LEU A 5 19.98 13.82 8.19
CA LEU A 5 20.91 12.82 8.71
C LEU A 5 21.95 12.48 7.63
N THR A 6 23.12 12.01 8.07
CA THR A 6 24.06 11.30 7.18
C THR A 6 23.44 10.00 6.69
N LYS A 7 24.04 9.34 5.69
CA LYS A 7 23.54 8.05 5.17
C LYS A 7 23.50 6.99 6.29
N GLU A 8 24.53 6.94 7.13
CA GLU A 8 24.62 6.03 8.27
C GLU A 8 23.59 6.36 9.34
N GLY A 9 23.40 7.66 9.64
CA GLY A 9 22.38 8.11 10.58
C GLY A 9 20.96 7.77 10.11
N ALA A 10 20.67 7.99 8.82
CA ALA A 10 19.41 7.62 8.19
C ALA A 10 19.18 6.10 8.21
N TYR A 11 20.22 5.32 7.93
CA TYR A 11 20.17 3.85 8.00
C TYR A 11 19.87 3.36 9.42
N GLY A 12 20.54 3.93 10.42
CA GLY A 12 20.28 3.64 11.83
C GLY A 12 18.84 3.98 12.22
N TYR A 13 18.36 5.14 11.80
CA TYR A 13 16.98 5.58 12.03
C TYR A 13 15.94 4.62 11.42
N ILE A 14 16.09 4.24 10.14
CA ILE A 14 15.20 3.25 9.50
C ILE A 14 15.26 1.90 10.23
N SER A 15 16.45 1.46 10.63
CA SER A 15 16.60 0.18 11.32
C SER A 15 15.88 0.18 12.67
N VAL A 16 15.93 1.30 13.40
CA VAL A 16 15.14 1.48 14.63
C VAL A 16 13.64 1.45 14.34
N LEU A 17 13.18 2.15 13.30
CA LEU A 17 11.77 2.12 12.91
C LEU A 17 11.29 0.70 12.57
N ILE A 18 12.06 -0.04 11.77
CA ILE A 18 11.77 -1.44 11.43
C ILE A 18 11.69 -2.30 12.69
N SER A 19 12.63 -2.15 13.63
CA SER A 19 12.65 -2.94 14.88
C SER A 19 11.47 -2.67 15.81
N LYS A 20 10.86 -1.48 15.70
CA LYS A 20 9.67 -1.09 16.46
C LYS A 20 8.37 -1.48 15.78
N SER A 21 8.41 -1.83 14.49
CA SER A 21 7.21 -2.25 13.76
C SER A 21 6.71 -3.61 14.25
N PRO A 22 5.39 -3.78 14.39
CA PRO A 22 4.73 -5.07 14.54
C PRO A 22 5.26 -6.13 13.58
N ASN A 23 5.37 -7.37 14.04
CA ASN A 23 5.65 -8.48 13.14
C ASN A 23 4.41 -8.79 12.29
N LEU A 24 4.44 -8.45 11.00
CA LEU A 24 3.33 -8.74 10.09
C LEU A 24 2.94 -10.22 10.04
N ALA A 25 3.89 -11.15 10.23
CA ALA A 25 3.57 -12.59 10.30
C ALA A 25 2.68 -12.90 11.51
N LEU A 26 3.01 -12.33 12.66
CA LEU A 26 2.22 -12.50 13.87
C LEU A 26 0.83 -11.88 13.73
N LEU A 27 0.73 -10.70 13.10
CA LEU A 27 -0.57 -10.08 12.80
C LEU A 27 -1.40 -10.95 11.85
N LEU A 28 -0.79 -11.55 10.83
CA LEU A 28 -1.44 -12.49 9.93
C LEU A 28 -1.96 -13.72 10.68
N ASP A 29 -1.12 -14.34 11.51
CA ASP A 29 -1.49 -15.55 12.26
C ASP A 29 -2.69 -15.28 13.19
N ILE A 30 -2.69 -14.13 13.87
CA ILE A 30 -3.82 -13.70 14.71
C ILE A 30 -5.09 -13.55 13.88
N ILE A 31 -5.00 -12.88 12.74
CA ILE A 31 -6.16 -12.68 11.86
C ILE A 31 -6.73 -14.03 11.40
N GLU A 32 -5.88 -14.98 11.02
CA GLU A 32 -6.30 -16.27 10.50
C GLU A 32 -6.84 -17.22 11.57
N SER A 33 -6.29 -17.15 12.78
CA SER A 33 -6.81 -17.90 13.93
C SER A 33 -8.23 -17.48 14.32
N SER A 34 -8.72 -16.34 13.79
CA SER A 34 -9.98 -15.71 14.20
C SER A 34 -10.05 -15.48 15.71
N GLU A 35 -8.91 -15.46 16.41
CA GLU A 35 -8.86 -15.17 17.82
C GLU A 35 -9.22 -13.70 18.03
N PRO A 36 -10.26 -13.41 18.84
CA PRO A 36 -10.62 -12.04 19.13
C PRO A 36 -9.53 -11.44 20.01
N ILE A 37 -8.57 -10.74 19.38
CA ILE A 37 -7.63 -9.91 20.10
C ILE A 37 -8.15 -8.48 20.17
N ASP A 38 -8.24 -8.02 21.40
CA ASP A 38 -8.60 -6.66 21.70
C ASP A 38 -7.35 -5.76 21.56
N VAL A 39 -7.49 -4.51 21.09
CA VAL A 39 -6.36 -3.57 20.87
C VAL A 39 -5.49 -3.42 22.12
N GLN A 40 -6.09 -3.34 23.30
CA GLN A 40 -5.36 -3.17 24.56
C GLN A 40 -4.50 -4.41 24.84
N THR A 41 -5.06 -5.61 24.66
CA THR A 41 -4.32 -6.87 24.74
C THR A 41 -3.23 -6.99 23.66
N ALA A 42 -3.49 -6.52 22.45
CA ALA A 42 -2.49 -6.53 21.38
C ALA A 42 -1.29 -5.61 21.70
N ILE A 43 -1.54 -4.44 22.28
CA ILE A 43 -0.46 -3.54 22.73
C ILE A 43 0.30 -4.16 23.92
N SER A 44 -0.40 -4.69 24.92
CA SER A 44 0.25 -5.24 26.13
C SER A 44 1.12 -6.46 25.83
N ARG A 45 0.77 -7.23 24.80
CA ARG A 45 1.55 -8.37 24.30
C ARG A 45 2.67 -7.97 23.31
N GLY A 46 2.84 -6.68 23.03
CA GLY A 46 3.84 -6.20 22.06
C GLY A 46 3.53 -6.56 20.60
N ILE A 47 2.28 -6.92 20.30
CA ILE A 47 1.80 -7.22 18.95
C ILE A 47 1.59 -5.92 18.18
N LEU A 48 1.06 -4.89 18.84
CA LEU A 48 0.89 -3.55 18.29
C LEU A 48 1.77 -2.53 19.03
N GLY A 49 2.26 -1.54 18.29
CA GLY A 49 3.01 -0.42 18.86
C GLY A 49 2.15 0.49 19.72
N SER A 50 2.78 1.19 20.68
CA SER A 50 2.12 2.12 21.60
C SER A 50 1.46 3.33 20.90
N GLU A 51 1.93 3.67 19.70
CA GLU A 51 1.35 4.70 18.83
C GLU A 51 -0.14 4.42 18.51
N TYR A 52 -0.55 3.16 18.56
CA TYR A 52 -1.94 2.74 18.32
C TYR A 52 -2.83 2.75 19.57
N SER A 53 -2.33 3.22 20.72
CA SER A 53 -3.09 3.30 21.98
C SER A 53 -4.41 4.08 21.87
N LEU A 54 -4.46 5.10 21.02
CA LEU A 54 -5.69 5.86 20.77
C LEU A 54 -6.82 5.00 20.17
N LEU A 55 -6.50 3.87 19.51
CA LEU A 55 -7.51 2.96 18.96
C LEU A 55 -8.39 2.33 20.05
N ILE A 56 -7.94 2.31 21.31
CA ILE A 56 -8.75 1.87 22.46
C ILE A 56 -9.98 2.77 22.65
N GLN A 57 -9.84 4.05 22.30
CA GLN A 57 -10.89 5.07 22.48
C GLN A 57 -11.73 5.29 21.22
N ALA A 58 -11.37 4.65 20.10
CA ALA A 58 -12.10 4.76 18.85
C ALA A 58 -13.53 4.24 19.03
N LYS A 59 -14.53 5.04 18.61
CA LYS A 59 -15.97 4.73 18.75
C LYS A 59 -16.66 4.48 17.40
N SER A 60 -15.96 4.75 16.29
CA SER A 60 -16.47 4.60 14.94
C SER A 60 -15.36 4.16 13.98
N ILE A 61 -15.75 3.65 12.80
CA ILE A 61 -14.82 3.33 11.71
C ILE A 61 -14.04 4.59 11.29
N ASP A 62 -14.69 5.75 11.24
CA ASP A 62 -14.04 7.02 10.90
C ASP A 62 -12.92 7.38 11.89
N SER A 63 -13.17 7.17 13.21
CA SER A 63 -12.15 7.41 14.23
C SER A 63 -10.97 6.44 14.15
N ILE A 64 -11.21 5.19 13.76
CA ILE A 64 -10.13 4.22 13.49
C ILE A 64 -9.27 4.71 12.33
N ASP A 65 -9.91 5.08 11.23
CA ASP A 65 -9.23 5.53 10.02
C ASP A 65 -8.39 6.79 10.28
N GLU A 66 -8.90 7.73 11.05
CA GLU A 66 -8.18 8.94 11.46
C GLU A 66 -6.93 8.62 12.30
N ILE A 67 -7.04 7.72 13.28
CA ILE A 67 -5.91 7.36 14.16
C ILE A 67 -4.82 6.61 13.39
N VAL A 68 -5.21 5.63 12.55
CA VAL A 68 -4.26 4.89 11.71
C VAL A 68 -3.58 5.84 10.73
N TYR A 69 -4.33 6.76 10.14
CA TYR A 69 -3.77 7.77 9.24
C TYR A 69 -2.79 8.70 9.94
N ASN A 70 -3.15 9.29 11.08
CA ASN A 70 -2.27 10.22 11.80
C ASN A 70 -0.96 9.54 12.21
N SER A 71 -1.03 8.27 12.62
CA SER A 71 0.16 7.47 12.95
C SER A 71 1.08 7.32 11.73
N TYR A 72 0.50 7.01 10.56
CA TYR A 72 1.26 6.91 9.32
C TYR A 72 1.80 8.25 8.82
N LYS A 73 0.99 9.32 8.91
CA LYS A 73 1.37 10.68 8.52
C LYS A 73 2.60 11.16 9.29
N HIS A 74 2.63 10.98 10.61
CA HIS A 74 3.78 11.36 11.43
C HIS A 74 5.06 10.60 11.03
N LEU A 75 4.94 9.29 10.73
CA LEU A 75 6.06 8.52 10.20
C LEU A 75 6.59 9.11 8.89
N ILE A 76 5.69 9.45 7.94
CA ILE A 76 6.10 10.03 6.66
C ILE A 76 6.73 11.41 6.84
N GLU A 77 6.15 12.27 7.67
CA GLU A 77 6.70 13.59 7.99
C GLU A 77 8.11 13.48 8.58
N ASP A 78 8.34 12.54 9.49
CA ASP A 78 9.65 12.28 10.06
C ASP A 78 10.64 11.74 9.03
N LEU A 79 10.23 10.77 8.19
CA LEU A 79 11.06 10.28 7.09
C LEU A 79 11.47 11.44 6.17
N LEU A 80 10.52 12.25 5.71
CA LEU A 80 10.82 13.39 4.84
C LEU A 80 11.68 14.46 5.51
N LYS A 81 11.58 14.62 6.83
CA LYS A 81 12.42 15.53 7.60
C LYS A 81 13.86 15.04 7.63
N PHE A 82 14.09 13.76 7.96
CA PHE A 82 15.43 13.23 8.24
C PHE A 82 16.16 12.65 7.01
N MET A 83 15.44 12.22 5.97
CA MET A 83 16.04 11.52 4.83
C MET A 83 16.78 12.45 3.84
N PRO A 84 17.87 11.98 3.21
CA PRO A 84 18.53 12.73 2.14
C PRO A 84 17.61 12.92 0.92
N LYS A 85 17.85 14.01 0.15
CA LYS A 85 16.99 14.44 -0.97
C LYS A 85 16.55 13.34 -1.97
N PRO A 86 17.44 12.48 -2.51
CA PRO A 86 17.01 11.47 -3.49
C PRO A 86 16.01 10.47 -2.90
N TYR A 87 16.18 10.10 -1.62
CA TYR A 87 15.27 9.21 -0.90
C TYR A 87 13.97 9.90 -0.48
N ASN A 88 13.99 11.22 -0.24
CA ASN A 88 12.76 11.98 -0.02
C ASN A 88 11.81 11.85 -1.21
N TYR A 89 12.31 11.98 -2.44
CA TYR A 89 11.47 11.82 -3.64
C TYR A 89 10.87 10.42 -3.75
N PHE A 90 11.65 9.39 -3.38
CA PHE A 90 11.14 8.02 -3.34
C PHE A 90 10.04 7.86 -2.29
N VAL A 91 10.22 8.38 -1.07
CA VAL A 91 9.17 8.37 -0.03
C VAL A 91 7.93 9.12 -0.51
N ASP A 92 8.10 10.34 -1.02
CA ASP A 92 7.01 11.20 -1.51
C ASP A 92 6.19 10.50 -2.61
N HIS A 93 6.84 9.86 -3.59
CA HIS A 93 6.12 9.15 -4.65
C HIS A 93 5.56 7.81 -4.19
N PHE A 94 6.24 7.08 -3.30
CA PHE A 94 5.74 5.79 -2.82
C PHE A 94 4.40 5.96 -2.10
N VAL A 95 4.26 6.99 -1.26
CA VAL A 95 3.04 7.21 -0.46
C VAL A 95 1.82 7.58 -1.31
N GLU A 96 2.00 7.91 -2.59
CA GLU A 96 0.88 8.13 -3.53
C GLU A 96 -0.02 6.88 -3.68
N ILE A 97 0.45 5.69 -3.29
CA ILE A 97 -0.37 4.46 -3.30
C ILE A 97 -1.61 4.56 -2.40
N PHE A 98 -1.53 5.30 -1.30
CA PHE A 98 -2.69 5.48 -0.40
C PHE A 98 -3.75 6.37 -1.04
N ASP A 99 -3.32 7.39 -1.78
CA ASP A 99 -4.22 8.26 -2.54
C ASP A 99 -4.84 7.48 -3.70
N LEU A 100 -4.05 6.65 -4.37
CA LEU A 100 -4.50 5.76 -5.43
C LEU A 100 -5.59 4.79 -4.95
N ASP A 101 -5.41 4.18 -3.77
CA ASP A 101 -6.41 3.33 -3.12
C ASP A 101 -7.75 4.04 -2.93
N LYS A 102 -7.73 5.31 -2.56
CA LYS A 102 -8.96 6.09 -2.41
C LYS A 102 -9.58 6.43 -3.75
N VAL A 103 -8.79 6.93 -4.70
CA VAL A 103 -9.29 7.31 -6.03
C VAL A 103 -9.97 6.11 -6.68
N ILE A 104 -9.34 4.94 -6.64
CA ILE A 104 -9.91 3.70 -7.18
C ILE A 104 -11.18 3.31 -6.41
N SER A 105 -11.19 3.43 -5.08
CA SER A 105 -12.39 3.17 -4.27
C SER A 105 -13.55 4.11 -4.63
N MET A 106 -13.27 5.41 -4.83
CA MET A 106 -14.26 6.39 -5.27
C MET A 106 -14.81 6.07 -6.66
N ILE A 107 -13.95 5.71 -7.61
CA ILE A 107 -14.37 5.26 -8.95
C ILE A 107 -15.32 4.06 -8.82
N PHE A 108 -14.98 3.07 -8.00
CA PHE A 108 -15.87 1.93 -7.76
C PHE A 108 -17.20 2.35 -7.13
N MET A 109 -17.21 3.31 -6.20
CA MET A 109 -18.45 3.80 -5.59
C MET A 109 -19.34 4.54 -6.58
N MET A 110 -18.76 5.38 -7.44
CA MET A 110 -19.49 6.11 -8.49
C MET A 110 -20.15 5.15 -9.48
N GLU A 111 -19.43 4.11 -9.89
CA GLU A 111 -19.98 3.06 -10.76
C GLU A 111 -21.04 2.21 -10.06
N LYS A 112 -20.83 1.91 -8.78
CA LYS A 112 -21.80 1.16 -7.96
C LYS A 112 -23.10 1.92 -7.74
N GLN A 113 -23.08 3.26 -7.64
CA GLN A 113 -24.30 4.08 -7.57
C GLN A 113 -25.16 3.93 -8.83
N LYS A 114 -24.54 3.67 -10.00
CA LYS A 114 -25.27 3.28 -11.22
C LYS A 114 -25.86 1.86 -11.12
N LEU A 115 -25.28 0.98 -10.29
CA LEU A 115 -25.59 -0.45 -10.22
C LEU A 115 -26.46 -0.88 -9.01
N LYS A 116 -26.89 0.03 -8.11
CA LYS A 116 -27.73 -0.27 -6.92
C LYS A 116 -27.25 -1.47 -6.05
N VAL A 117 -25.95 -1.75 -5.98
CA VAL A 117 -25.43 -2.87 -5.16
C VAL A 117 -25.18 -2.41 -3.72
N LYS A 118 -25.39 -3.27 -2.70
CA LYS A 118 -25.17 -2.99 -1.27
C LYS A 118 -24.01 -3.83 -0.70
N TYR A 119 -22.74 -3.52 -1.02
CA TYR A 119 -21.60 -4.08 -0.27
C TYR A 119 -20.43 -3.10 -0.16
N ILE A 120 -19.90 -2.97 1.06
CA ILE A 120 -18.85 -2.03 1.46
C ILE A 120 -17.49 -2.67 1.21
N VAL A 121 -16.62 -1.99 0.48
CA VAL A 121 -15.16 -2.18 0.58
C VAL A 121 -14.57 -0.82 0.88
N SER A 122 -14.26 -0.65 2.17
CA SER A 122 -13.22 0.21 2.74
C SER A 122 -13.02 1.58 2.04
N GLN A 123 -13.85 2.56 2.40
CA GLN A 123 -13.41 3.95 2.35
C GLN A 123 -12.36 4.09 3.44
N ILE A 124 -11.10 4.37 3.10
CA ILE A 124 -10.23 5.01 4.08
C ILE A 124 -10.82 6.42 4.21
N GLY A 125 -11.43 6.75 5.35
CA GLY A 125 -11.91 8.08 5.73
C GLY A 125 -10.85 9.18 5.52
N PRO A 126 -11.21 10.46 5.72
CA PRO A 126 -10.79 11.58 4.88
C PRO A 126 -9.28 11.87 4.94
N LEU A 127 -8.45 11.24 4.09
CA LEU A 127 -7.21 11.87 3.60
C LEU A 127 -7.45 12.83 2.44
N MET A 128 -8.63 13.46 2.38
CA MET A 128 -8.80 14.63 1.51
C MET A 128 -7.79 15.73 1.89
N GLU A 129 -7.23 15.70 3.10
CA GLU A 129 -6.16 16.63 3.47
C GLU A 129 -4.80 16.31 2.86
N TYR A 130 -4.49 15.07 2.44
CA TYR A 130 -3.18 14.80 1.80
C TYR A 130 -3.15 15.22 0.32
N ILE A 131 -4.29 15.09 -0.37
CA ILE A 131 -4.49 15.68 -1.71
C ILE A 131 -4.29 17.21 -1.64
N VAL A 132 -4.64 17.85 -0.51
CA VAL A 132 -4.50 19.30 -0.29
C VAL A 132 -3.12 19.71 0.28
N TYR A 133 -2.43 18.85 1.02
CA TYR A 133 -1.07 19.12 1.50
C TYR A 133 0.00 18.95 0.42
N SER A 134 -0.33 18.30 -0.69
CA SER A 134 0.49 18.26 -1.90
C SER A 134 0.45 19.56 -2.72
N LYS A 135 0.53 20.74 -2.09
CA LYS A 135 0.86 22.01 -2.79
C LYS A 135 2.19 21.95 -3.59
N ARG A 136 2.91 20.82 -3.58
CA ARG A 136 4.09 20.48 -4.37
C ARG A 136 3.81 19.57 -5.59
N ALA A 137 2.58 19.14 -5.81
CA ALA A 137 2.18 18.17 -6.84
C ALA A 137 1.47 18.79 -8.06
N SER A 138 1.83 20.02 -8.47
CA SER A 138 1.22 20.64 -9.65
C SER A 138 1.38 19.80 -10.93
N GLY A 139 2.47 19.03 -11.05
CA GLY A 139 2.69 18.08 -12.15
C GLY A 139 2.11 16.67 -11.94
N ALA A 140 1.97 16.19 -10.69
CA ALA A 140 1.37 14.87 -10.43
C ALA A 140 -0.16 14.92 -10.58
N LEU A 141 -0.75 16.00 -10.07
CA LEU A 141 -2.18 16.24 -10.15
C LEU A 141 -2.65 16.29 -11.61
N SER A 142 -1.87 16.88 -12.54
CA SER A 142 -2.23 16.92 -13.96
C SER A 142 -2.19 15.53 -14.62
N SER A 143 -1.17 14.70 -14.36
CA SER A 143 -1.09 13.33 -14.89
C SER A 143 -2.21 12.43 -14.38
N TYR A 144 -2.53 12.47 -13.08
CA TYR A 144 -3.65 11.71 -12.52
C TYR A 144 -5.00 12.27 -12.99
N THR A 145 -5.14 13.60 -13.10
CA THR A 145 -6.36 14.24 -13.63
C THR A 145 -6.60 13.84 -15.09
N ASN A 146 -5.55 13.72 -15.90
CA ASN A 146 -5.67 13.23 -17.28
C ASN A 146 -6.25 11.80 -17.30
N CYS A 147 -5.74 10.90 -16.46
CA CYS A 147 -6.32 9.54 -16.33
C CYS A 147 -7.81 9.57 -15.94
N LEU A 148 -8.22 10.49 -15.07
CA LEU A 148 -9.61 10.63 -14.64
C LEU A 148 -10.49 11.29 -15.71
N SER A 149 -9.98 12.24 -16.49
CA SER A 149 -10.72 12.86 -17.59
C SER A 149 -11.07 11.89 -18.73
N ILE A 150 -10.28 10.81 -18.86
CA ILE A 150 -10.49 9.71 -19.81
C ILE A 150 -11.73 8.86 -19.43
N SER A 151 -12.24 8.97 -18.19
CA SER A 151 -13.36 8.15 -17.69
C SER A 151 -14.70 8.38 -18.41
N LYS A 152 -14.83 9.44 -19.22
CA LYS A 152 -16.05 9.70 -20.01
C LYS A 152 -16.14 8.86 -21.28
N GLU A 153 -15.01 8.34 -21.78
CA GLU A 153 -14.93 7.70 -23.10
C GLU A 153 -14.30 6.30 -23.06
N ARG A 154 -13.68 5.88 -21.96
CA ARG A 154 -13.01 4.58 -21.84
C ARG A 154 -13.54 3.71 -20.69
N PRO A 155 -13.39 2.38 -20.78
CA PRO A 155 -13.63 1.46 -19.66
C PRO A 155 -12.88 1.89 -18.39
N ILE A 156 -13.51 1.73 -17.21
CA ILE A 156 -12.88 2.01 -15.90
C ILE A 156 -11.55 1.27 -15.71
N LEU A 157 -11.42 0.11 -16.31
CA LEU A 157 -10.17 -0.63 -16.34
C LEU A 157 -9.01 0.21 -16.91
N ASP A 158 -9.23 0.96 -17.98
CA ASP A 158 -8.20 1.78 -18.60
C ASP A 158 -7.83 2.96 -17.71
N VAL A 159 -8.80 3.49 -16.95
CA VAL A 159 -8.53 4.49 -15.90
C VAL A 159 -7.64 3.88 -14.82
N ILE A 160 -7.96 2.69 -14.31
CA ILE A 160 -7.14 1.99 -13.29
C ILE A 160 -5.72 1.71 -13.82
N LYS A 161 -5.59 1.20 -15.05
CA LYS A 161 -4.29 0.96 -15.70
C LYS A 161 -3.48 2.26 -15.80
N CYS A 162 -4.11 3.34 -16.26
CA CYS A 162 -3.47 4.66 -16.39
C CYS A 162 -2.97 5.16 -15.02
N LEU A 163 -3.82 5.14 -14.00
CA LEU A 163 -3.45 5.59 -12.65
C LEU A 163 -2.30 4.75 -12.08
N MET A 164 -2.38 3.41 -12.19
CA MET A 164 -1.32 2.51 -11.72
C MET A 164 0.00 2.70 -12.49
N LYS A 165 -0.07 2.93 -13.80
CA LYS A 165 1.12 3.21 -14.61
C LYS A 165 1.80 4.51 -14.19
N VAL A 166 1.04 5.59 -14.04
CA VAL A 166 1.58 6.88 -13.56
C VAL A 166 2.28 6.71 -12.22
N TYR A 167 1.66 5.98 -11.29
CA TYR A 167 2.26 5.67 -9.99
C TYR A 167 3.58 4.88 -10.14
N VAL A 168 3.56 3.77 -10.88
CA VAL A 168 4.73 2.92 -11.10
C VAL A 168 5.86 3.72 -11.73
N ASP A 169 5.59 4.45 -12.81
CA ASP A 169 6.60 5.23 -13.53
C ASP A 169 7.26 6.27 -12.61
N ARG A 170 6.48 6.95 -11.77
CA ARG A 170 7.01 7.94 -10.81
C ARG A 170 7.95 7.32 -9.78
N VAL A 171 7.56 6.19 -9.20
CA VAL A 171 8.38 5.49 -8.20
C VAL A 171 9.62 4.88 -8.85
N VAL A 172 9.48 4.24 -10.01
CA VAL A 172 10.59 3.65 -10.78
C VAL A 172 11.60 4.71 -11.19
N ASN A 173 11.14 5.87 -11.68
CA ASN A 173 12.03 6.99 -12.02
C ASN A 173 12.83 7.46 -10.79
N THR A 174 12.20 7.54 -9.61
CA THR A 174 12.94 7.88 -8.38
C THR A 174 13.90 6.80 -7.92
N LEU A 175 13.57 5.51 -8.11
CA LEU A 175 14.52 4.43 -7.86
C LEU A 175 15.73 4.53 -8.79
N TYR A 176 15.54 4.84 -10.07
CA TYR A 176 16.66 5.08 -10.99
C TYR A 176 17.51 6.30 -10.59
N LEU A 177 16.91 7.37 -10.05
CA LEU A 177 17.69 8.47 -9.47
C LEU A 177 18.54 8.02 -8.26
N VAL A 178 18.05 7.06 -7.47
CA VAL A 178 18.80 6.46 -6.36
C VAL A 178 19.85 5.46 -6.84
N SER A 179 19.68 4.86 -8.03
CA SER A 179 20.59 3.84 -8.57
C SER A 179 22.02 4.33 -8.81
N GLU A 180 22.21 5.66 -8.95
CA GLU A 180 23.53 6.29 -8.99
C GLU A 180 24.29 6.17 -7.66
N LEU A 181 23.59 5.89 -6.55
CA LEU A 181 24.14 5.88 -5.19
C LEU A 181 24.30 4.47 -4.62
N GLU A 182 23.45 3.53 -5.02
CA GLU A 182 23.46 2.14 -4.55
C GLU A 182 22.65 1.20 -5.45
N PRO A 183 22.88 -0.13 -5.39
CA PRO A 183 22.10 -1.11 -6.12
C PRO A 183 20.61 -1.05 -5.77
N ILE A 184 19.74 -1.12 -6.78
CA ILE A 184 18.27 -1.00 -6.64
C ILE A 184 17.51 -2.26 -7.08
N GLU A 185 18.20 -3.30 -7.54
CA GLU A 185 17.59 -4.42 -8.24
C GLU A 185 16.56 -5.15 -7.35
N ASN A 186 16.86 -5.33 -6.08
CA ASN A 186 15.94 -6.00 -5.14
C ASN A 186 14.73 -5.11 -4.82
N SER A 187 14.97 -3.85 -4.46
CA SER A 187 13.92 -2.84 -4.27
C SER A 187 12.98 -2.76 -5.46
N LEU A 188 13.52 -2.66 -6.67
CA LEU A 188 12.75 -2.55 -7.91
C LEU A 188 11.92 -3.81 -8.18
N LYS A 189 12.50 -5.01 -8.04
CA LYS A 189 11.78 -6.28 -8.19
C LYS A 189 10.60 -6.40 -7.24
N ILE A 190 10.81 -6.06 -5.96
CA ILE A 190 9.77 -6.16 -4.93
C ILE A 190 8.71 -5.07 -5.11
N PHE A 191 9.10 -3.87 -5.53
CA PHE A 191 8.16 -2.81 -5.88
C PHE A 191 7.28 -3.19 -7.09
N TYR A 192 7.84 -3.81 -8.12
CA TYR A 192 7.05 -4.32 -9.25
C TYR A 192 6.08 -5.41 -8.81
N LEU A 193 6.54 -6.38 -8.00
CA LEU A 193 5.67 -7.42 -7.46
C LEU A 193 4.53 -6.82 -6.65
N PHE A 194 4.83 -5.88 -5.74
CA PHE A 194 3.85 -5.11 -5.00
C PHE A 194 2.81 -4.49 -5.94
N SER A 195 3.26 -3.70 -6.91
CA SER A 195 2.40 -2.97 -7.84
C SER A 195 1.51 -3.89 -8.69
N LEU A 196 2.03 -5.04 -9.13
CA LEU A 196 1.24 -6.03 -9.87
C LEU A 196 0.18 -6.69 -9.00
N LEU A 197 0.50 -7.06 -7.76
CA LEU A 197 -0.46 -7.61 -6.81
C LEU A 197 -1.56 -6.58 -6.46
N ARG A 198 -1.18 -5.30 -6.32
CA ARG A 198 -2.12 -4.18 -6.16
C ARG A 198 -3.09 -4.05 -7.31
N PHE A 199 -2.55 -3.96 -8.54
CA PHE A 199 -3.34 -3.90 -9.76
C PHE A 199 -4.31 -5.08 -9.86
N TYR A 200 -3.81 -6.29 -9.60
CA TYR A 200 -4.62 -7.50 -9.61
C TYR A 200 -5.78 -7.42 -8.61
N ARG A 201 -5.55 -6.93 -7.40
CA ARG A 201 -6.60 -6.74 -6.41
C ARG A 201 -7.67 -5.76 -6.86
N TYR A 202 -7.30 -4.63 -7.47
CA TYR A 202 -8.28 -3.70 -8.02
C TYR A 202 -9.11 -4.35 -9.12
N VAL A 203 -8.47 -5.11 -10.00
CA VAL A 203 -9.14 -5.88 -11.05
C VAL A 203 -10.09 -6.92 -10.46
N LEU A 204 -9.68 -7.64 -9.41
CA LEU A 204 -10.55 -8.60 -8.73
C LEU A 204 -11.76 -7.93 -8.09
N ASN A 205 -11.57 -6.82 -7.38
CA ASN A 205 -12.66 -6.04 -6.81
C ASN A 205 -13.63 -5.57 -7.91
N TYR A 206 -13.11 -5.12 -9.05
CA TYR A 206 -13.91 -4.73 -10.21
C TYR A 206 -14.69 -5.90 -10.84
N LYS A 207 -14.05 -7.06 -11.04
CA LYS A 207 -14.71 -8.29 -11.50
C LYS A 207 -15.81 -8.73 -10.54
N MET A 208 -15.57 -8.62 -9.23
CA MET A 208 -16.56 -8.95 -8.19
C MET A 208 -17.80 -8.08 -8.22
N LEU A 209 -17.66 -6.82 -8.64
CA LEU A 209 -18.78 -5.91 -8.88
C LEU A 209 -19.53 -6.22 -10.20
N ARG A 210 -19.17 -7.32 -10.89
CA ARG A 210 -19.75 -7.78 -12.17
C ARG A 210 -19.60 -6.78 -13.32
N ILE A 211 -18.59 -5.90 -13.26
CA ILE A 211 -18.36 -4.86 -14.27
C ILE A 211 -17.44 -5.39 -15.43
N THR A 212 -17.46 -6.71 -15.66
CA THR A 212 -16.69 -7.57 -16.60
C THR A 212 -15.62 -6.96 -17.54
N TYR A 213 -14.42 -7.58 -17.54
CA TYR A 213 -13.59 -8.00 -18.70
C TYR A 213 -12.57 -9.08 -18.23
N ASN A 214 -12.11 -9.96 -19.13
CA ASN A 214 -10.92 -10.79 -18.88
C ASN A 214 -9.68 -9.89 -18.98
N ILE A 215 -8.84 -9.93 -17.96
CA ILE A 215 -7.66 -9.06 -17.86
C ILE A 215 -6.48 -9.94 -17.53
N GLU A 216 -5.48 -9.89 -18.41
CA GLU A 216 -4.22 -10.58 -18.21
C GLU A 216 -3.24 -9.64 -17.52
N LEU A 217 -2.78 -10.02 -16.33
CA LEU A 217 -1.73 -9.31 -15.59
C LEU A 217 -0.47 -9.08 -16.44
N LYS A 218 -0.22 -10.01 -17.37
CA LYS A 218 0.87 -9.99 -18.35
C LYS A 218 0.85 -8.75 -19.23
N ASP A 219 -0.32 -8.27 -19.64
CA ASP A 219 -0.42 -7.11 -20.54
C ASP A 219 -0.07 -5.82 -19.81
N PHE A 220 -0.61 -5.63 -18.61
CA PHE A 220 -0.24 -4.49 -17.77
C PHE A 220 1.25 -4.52 -17.40
N ALA A 221 1.78 -5.70 -17.07
CA ALA A 221 3.19 -5.84 -16.72
C ALA A 221 4.15 -5.51 -17.88
N LYS A 222 3.78 -5.83 -19.12
CA LYS A 222 4.53 -5.39 -20.32
C LYS A 222 4.49 -3.87 -20.49
N GLU A 223 3.34 -3.25 -20.23
CA GLU A 223 3.15 -1.81 -20.43
C GLU A 223 4.05 -0.95 -19.53
N ILE A 224 4.26 -1.39 -18.29
CA ILE A 224 5.12 -0.69 -17.30
C ILE A 224 6.56 -1.23 -17.28
N GLY A 225 6.95 -2.05 -18.27
CA GLY A 225 8.32 -2.53 -18.45
C GLY A 225 8.82 -3.54 -17.42
N VAL A 226 7.95 -4.36 -16.82
CA VAL A 226 8.37 -5.34 -15.81
C VAL A 226 9.17 -6.49 -16.44
N PRO A 227 10.30 -6.94 -15.84
CA PRO A 227 11.02 -8.13 -16.29
C PRO A 227 10.16 -9.40 -16.25
N ILE A 228 10.29 -10.27 -17.27
CA ILE A 228 9.48 -11.49 -17.44
C ILE A 228 9.49 -12.38 -16.18
N SER A 229 10.63 -12.51 -15.50
CA SER A 229 10.74 -13.32 -14.28
C SER A 229 9.83 -12.83 -13.15
N ILE A 230 9.65 -11.51 -13.02
CA ILE A 230 8.75 -10.90 -12.04
C ILE A 230 7.30 -11.06 -12.48
N ILE A 231 7.02 -11.01 -13.78
CA ILE A 231 5.68 -11.29 -14.33
C ILE A 231 5.26 -12.72 -13.96
N SER A 232 6.13 -13.71 -14.21
CA SER A 232 5.88 -15.12 -13.88
C SER A 232 5.61 -15.31 -12.39
N LEU A 233 6.44 -14.72 -11.53
CA LEU A 233 6.26 -14.76 -10.08
C LEU A 233 4.93 -14.12 -9.66
N ALA A 234 4.61 -12.94 -10.20
CA ALA A 234 3.35 -12.26 -9.89
C ALA A 234 2.13 -13.09 -10.31
N ILE A 235 2.15 -13.69 -11.51
CA ILE A 235 1.08 -14.58 -11.98
C ILE A 235 0.87 -15.75 -11.00
N GLU A 236 1.94 -16.47 -10.65
CA GLU A 236 1.87 -17.61 -9.71
C GLU A 236 1.25 -17.21 -8.36
N LYS A 237 1.64 -16.03 -7.84
CA LYS A 237 1.08 -15.50 -6.60
C LYS A 237 -0.40 -15.10 -6.75
N THR A 238 -0.78 -14.50 -7.87
CA THR A 238 -2.16 -14.06 -8.11
C THR A 238 -3.14 -15.20 -8.30
N ASP A 239 -2.73 -16.31 -8.91
CA ASP A 239 -3.59 -17.49 -9.06
C ASP A 239 -3.98 -18.05 -7.69
N LYS A 240 -3.01 -18.16 -6.77
CA LYS A 240 -3.25 -18.53 -5.37
C LYS A 240 -4.22 -17.57 -4.71
N ILE A 241 -3.99 -16.25 -4.82
CA ILE A 241 -4.87 -15.21 -4.25
C ILE A 241 -6.32 -15.38 -4.77
N TYR A 242 -6.51 -15.62 -6.06
CA TYR A 242 -7.83 -15.78 -6.66
C TYR A 242 -8.60 -16.99 -6.14
N GLU A 243 -7.93 -18.14 -5.99
CA GLU A 243 -8.53 -19.34 -5.43
C GLU A 243 -9.04 -19.12 -4.01
N TYR A 244 -8.28 -18.38 -3.20
CA TYR A 244 -8.69 -18.09 -1.83
C TYR A 244 -9.82 -17.04 -1.75
N ILE A 245 -9.75 -16.00 -2.57
CA ILE A 245 -10.79 -14.94 -2.63
C ILE A 245 -12.15 -15.50 -3.09
N LYS A 246 -12.17 -16.58 -3.87
CA LYS A 246 -13.42 -17.30 -4.19
C LYS A 246 -14.12 -17.85 -2.94
N LYS A 247 -13.36 -18.20 -1.89
CA LYS A 247 -13.89 -18.76 -0.64
C LYS A 247 -14.33 -17.68 0.33
N ASP A 248 -13.46 -16.69 0.60
CA ASP A 248 -13.78 -15.52 1.43
C ASP A 248 -13.17 -14.24 0.83
N ARG A 249 -14.06 -13.32 0.47
CA ARG A 249 -13.71 -12.07 -0.21
C ARG A 249 -13.03 -11.06 0.72
N SER A 250 -13.32 -11.13 2.02
CA SER A 250 -12.77 -10.21 3.01
C SER A 250 -11.28 -10.44 3.25
N TYR A 251 -10.76 -11.60 2.83
CA TYR A 251 -9.36 -11.99 3.02
C TYR A 251 -8.41 -11.61 1.87
N ALA A 252 -8.89 -10.91 0.84
CA ALA A 252 -8.06 -10.54 -0.32
C ALA A 252 -6.73 -9.84 0.09
N LEU A 253 -6.78 -8.92 1.05
CA LEU A 253 -5.62 -8.22 1.60
C LEU A 253 -4.64 -9.17 2.33
N ILE A 254 -5.16 -10.17 3.04
CA ILE A 254 -4.37 -11.13 3.84
C ILE A 254 -3.56 -12.01 2.89
N TYR A 255 -4.19 -12.52 1.83
CA TYR A 255 -3.52 -13.35 0.83
C TYR A 255 -2.55 -12.54 -0.07
N GLU A 256 -2.87 -11.29 -0.34
CA GLU A 256 -1.95 -10.34 -0.99
C GLU A 256 -0.67 -10.18 -0.16
N LEU A 257 -0.82 -9.89 1.14
CA LEU A 257 0.33 -9.75 2.04
C LEU A 257 1.13 -11.05 2.12
N LYS A 258 0.49 -12.21 2.33
CA LYS A 258 1.18 -13.51 2.35
C LYS A 258 2.00 -13.75 1.09
N SER A 259 1.49 -13.31 -0.06
CA SER A 259 2.13 -13.50 -1.35
C SER A 259 3.40 -12.68 -1.53
N ILE A 260 3.45 -11.48 -0.94
CA ILE A 260 4.62 -10.60 -1.02
C ILE A 260 5.57 -10.72 0.18
N TYR A 261 5.09 -11.13 1.35
CA TYR A 261 5.82 -11.03 2.61
C TYR A 261 7.16 -11.80 2.60
N GLU A 262 7.20 -13.00 2.01
CA GLU A 262 8.45 -13.76 1.87
C GLU A 262 9.46 -13.09 0.95
N GLN A 263 8.99 -12.41 -0.10
CA GLN A 263 9.87 -11.62 -0.96
C GLN A 263 10.34 -10.35 -0.24
N LEU A 264 9.43 -9.69 0.50
CA LEU A 264 9.72 -8.49 1.27
C LEU A 264 10.87 -8.72 2.27
N LYS A 265 10.89 -9.86 2.96
CA LYS A 265 11.98 -10.22 3.89
C LYS A 265 13.37 -10.22 3.25
N LEU A 266 13.49 -10.49 1.95
CA LEU A 266 14.78 -10.51 1.25
C LEU A 266 15.48 -9.15 1.32
N LEU A 267 14.72 -8.05 1.39
CA LEU A 267 15.27 -6.70 1.54
C LEU A 267 15.95 -6.47 2.90
N LEU A 268 15.53 -7.17 3.95
CA LEU A 268 16.16 -7.05 5.28
C LEU A 268 17.57 -7.62 5.30
N TYR A 269 17.79 -8.68 4.52
CA TYR A 269 19.05 -9.39 4.46
C TYR A 269 20.06 -8.75 3.51
N SER A 270 19.68 -7.72 2.75
CA SER A 270 20.60 -6.94 1.92
C SER A 270 21.55 -6.15 2.82
N PRO A 271 22.83 -6.53 2.92
CA PRO A 271 23.76 -5.83 3.78
C PRO A 271 24.06 -4.48 3.12
N TYR A 272 23.93 -3.40 3.89
CA TYR A 272 24.30 -2.02 3.51
C TYR A 272 23.47 -1.33 2.40
N SER A 273 22.42 -1.96 1.84
CA SER A 273 21.47 -1.26 0.98
C SER A 273 20.46 -0.48 1.83
N PHE A 274 20.57 0.85 1.79
CA PHE A 274 19.65 1.75 2.45
C PHE A 274 18.30 1.78 1.71
N ILE A 275 18.30 1.75 0.37
CA ILE A 275 17.07 1.75 -0.43
C ILE A 275 16.27 0.47 -0.24
N ASP A 276 16.92 -0.69 -0.09
CA ASP A 276 16.23 -1.95 0.21
C ASP A 276 15.51 -1.87 1.54
N ARG A 277 16.15 -1.32 2.58
CA ARG A 277 15.51 -1.13 3.89
C ARG A 277 14.40 -0.10 3.87
N LEU A 278 14.55 0.97 3.11
CA LEU A 278 13.51 1.96 2.95
C LEU A 278 12.29 1.38 2.22
N THR A 279 12.52 0.64 1.13
CA THR A 279 11.48 -0.09 0.39
C THR A 279 10.78 -1.11 1.30
N TYR A 280 11.55 -1.85 2.11
CA TYR A 280 11.01 -2.74 3.13
C TYR A 280 10.08 -1.99 4.08
N LEU A 281 10.58 -0.93 4.72
CA LEU A 281 9.85 -0.17 5.73
C LEU A 281 8.54 0.37 5.15
N LEU A 282 8.57 0.96 3.96
CA LEU A 282 7.42 1.59 3.33
C LEU A 282 6.33 0.55 2.98
N ILE A 283 6.69 -0.57 2.37
CA ILE A 283 5.74 -1.66 2.07
C ILE A 283 5.24 -2.31 3.37
N HIS A 284 6.13 -2.52 4.35
CA HIS A 284 5.76 -3.08 5.65
C HIS A 284 4.72 -2.19 6.34
N LYS A 285 4.98 -0.89 6.45
CA LYS A 285 4.09 0.08 7.12
C LYS A 285 2.79 0.26 6.37
N PHE A 286 2.81 0.16 5.03
CA PHE A 286 1.59 0.06 4.23
C PHE A 286 0.72 -1.12 4.69
N TYR A 287 1.24 -2.34 4.72
CA TYR A 287 0.45 -3.50 5.15
C TYR A 287 0.08 -3.46 6.63
N GLU A 288 0.98 -2.99 7.50
CA GLU A 288 0.71 -2.80 8.93
C GLU A 288 -0.55 -1.95 9.14
N SER A 289 -0.61 -0.78 8.50
CA SER A 289 -1.78 0.11 8.59
C SER A 289 -3.08 -0.58 8.14
N MET A 290 -3.00 -1.38 7.07
CA MET A 290 -4.15 -2.08 6.50
C MET A 290 -4.61 -3.25 7.39
N LEU A 291 -3.69 -3.99 8.00
CA LEU A 291 -4.01 -5.09 8.93
C LEU A 291 -4.56 -4.57 10.26
N ILE A 292 -3.98 -3.50 10.82
CA ILE A 292 -4.46 -2.88 12.06
C ILE A 292 -5.90 -2.39 11.88
N ARG A 293 -6.17 -1.75 10.76
CA ARG A 293 -7.52 -1.36 10.38
C ARG A 293 -8.45 -2.58 10.28
N TYR A 294 -8.02 -3.65 9.61
CA TYR A 294 -8.81 -4.88 9.49
C TYR A 294 -9.14 -5.50 10.87
N LEU A 295 -8.14 -5.63 11.75
CA LEU A 295 -8.29 -6.14 13.12
C LEU A 295 -9.25 -5.30 13.94
N THR A 296 -9.16 -3.97 13.85
CA THR A 296 -10.00 -3.07 14.63
C THR A 296 -11.42 -2.94 14.09
N MET A 297 -11.62 -3.08 12.77
CA MET A 297 -12.94 -3.08 12.14
C MET A 297 -13.78 -4.31 12.49
N HIS A 298 -13.18 -5.47 12.79
CA HIS A 298 -13.93 -6.67 13.18
C HIS A 298 -14.83 -6.45 14.41
N ARG A 299 -14.48 -5.51 15.30
CA ARG A 299 -15.35 -5.09 16.42
C ARG A 299 -16.65 -4.40 15.99
N TYR A 300 -16.68 -3.86 14.77
CA TYR A 300 -17.77 -3.04 14.23
C TYR A 300 -18.54 -3.72 13.10
N ALA A 301 -18.07 -4.87 12.60
CA ALA A 301 -18.53 -5.43 11.32
C ALA A 301 -19.83 -6.28 11.39
N TRP A 302 -20.47 -6.45 12.54
CA TRP A 302 -21.70 -7.25 12.67
C TRP A 302 -22.69 -6.69 13.71
N ARG A 303 -23.21 -5.49 13.48
CA ARG A 303 -24.46 -5.02 14.09
C ARG A 303 -25.37 -4.39 13.04
#